data_AF-A0A931G238-F1
#
_entry.id   AF-A0A931G238-F1
#
_cell.length_a   1.000
_cell.length_b   1.000
_cell.length_c   1.000
_cell.angle_alpha   90.00
_cell.angle_beta   90.00
_cell.angle_gamma   90.00
#
_symmetry.space_group_name_H-M   'P 1'
#
loop_
_entity.id
_entity.type
_entity.pdbx_description
1 polymer ?
#
loop_
_entity_poly.entity_id
_entity_poly.type
_entity_poly.pdbx_seq_one_letter_code
_entity_poly.pdbx_strand_id
1 'polypeptide(L)'
;MTTQTEQAAESFIAGRAFTTGLPGFVGIAVDLLLDPAGAPGGRRPLRHGFLDTRSPRLMVVSGPPSPGLDVALRRMSDDLAAAGRIAEQHRLTVLPLATGTAHPEGPAHALGTATAGVRIGLEAGLDDGGPLGLRRRWALAHTLAPVLAAAFANSPLRHGRPTGWRSVRTALRRDLPVLPALEPRAGWAAYAMDAPAATGRSLRQWIRSGGRPAPADLDRHLAALRPPVAARGHLELDPADRQPGAGWRLVAAVTTVLLDDRRAAEQAWAATAPLAGEARLWERAGRDALTDPVLAAAARDCFLAAYAALARQGAARELRDALAEFTDRYVSRGRCPADDVLDQATASP
;
A
#
# COMPACT_ATOMS: atom_id res chain seq x y z
N MET A 1 -4.07 33.34 18.90
CA MET A 1 -2.71 32.80 18.58
C MET A 1 -2.74 31.34 18.12
N THR A 2 -3.58 30.46 18.68
CA THR A 2 -3.67 29.03 18.31
C THR A 2 -4.06 28.77 16.85
N THR A 3 -5.01 29.51 16.28
CA THR A 3 -5.42 29.38 14.87
C THR A 3 -4.28 29.61 13.88
N GLN A 4 -3.37 30.55 14.19
CA GLN A 4 -2.21 30.84 13.36
C GLN A 4 -1.20 29.68 13.37
N THR A 5 -1.07 28.97 14.49
CA THR A 5 -0.21 27.77 14.60
C THR A 5 -0.81 26.58 13.86
N GLU A 6 -2.12 26.36 13.92
CA GLU A 6 -2.80 25.31 13.14
C GLU A 6 -2.64 25.56 11.64
N GLN A 7 -2.91 26.78 11.17
CA GLN A 7 -2.79 27.15 9.76
C GLN A 7 -1.34 27.06 9.25
N ALA A 8 -0.35 27.40 10.08
CA ALA A 8 1.06 27.24 9.75
C ALA A 8 1.44 25.74 9.59
N ALA A 9 0.97 24.87 10.48
CA ALA A 9 1.20 23.43 10.38
C ALA A 9 0.51 22.82 9.14
N GLU A 10 -0.74 23.21 8.87
CA GLU A 10 -1.46 22.80 7.66
C GLU A 10 -0.72 23.24 6.39
N SER A 11 -0.26 24.49 6.34
CA SER A 11 0.49 25.01 5.20
C SER A 11 1.82 24.28 5.00
N PHE A 12 2.54 23.97 6.10
CA PHE A 12 3.77 23.17 6.05
C PHE A 12 3.52 21.78 5.46
N ILE A 13 2.46 21.10 5.90
CA ILE A 13 2.11 19.76 5.42
C ILE A 13 1.65 19.81 3.95
N ALA A 14 0.77 20.75 3.59
CA ALA A 14 0.24 20.91 2.24
C ALA A 14 1.34 21.25 1.21
N GLY A 15 2.30 22.10 1.59
CA GLY A 15 3.43 22.48 0.76
C GLY A 15 4.36 21.31 0.41
N ARG A 16 4.44 20.29 1.27
CA ARG A 16 5.29 19.11 1.07
C ARG A 16 4.54 17.86 0.61
N ALA A 17 3.22 17.95 0.44
CA ALA A 17 2.38 16.81 0.07
C ALA A 17 2.81 16.20 -1.28
N PHE A 18 3.00 17.04 -2.31
CA PHE A 18 3.35 16.59 -3.66
C PHE A 18 4.39 17.49 -4.33
N THR A 19 5.26 16.85 -5.09
CA THR A 19 6.03 17.48 -6.17
C THR A 19 5.36 17.04 -7.47
N THR A 20 4.89 17.99 -8.27
CA THR A 20 4.24 17.68 -9.55
C THR A 20 5.29 17.38 -10.61
N GLY A 21 4.92 16.49 -11.54
CA GLY A 21 5.84 15.93 -12.52
C GLY A 21 5.13 14.93 -13.41
N LEU A 22 5.65 14.75 -14.62
CA LEU A 22 5.12 13.76 -15.55
C LEU A 22 5.41 12.36 -15.02
N PRO A 23 4.41 11.46 -14.92
CA PRO A 23 4.65 10.10 -14.45
C PRO A 23 5.67 9.32 -15.30
N GLY A 24 6.61 8.68 -14.62
CA GLY A 24 7.62 7.81 -15.22
C GLY A 24 8.55 7.15 -14.20
N PHE A 25 8.63 7.65 -12.97
CA PHE A 25 9.39 7.03 -11.90
C PHE A 25 8.53 6.14 -10.98
N VAL A 26 9.09 4.97 -10.65
CA VAL A 26 8.46 3.98 -9.77
C VAL A 26 9.40 3.67 -8.60
N GLY A 27 8.91 3.85 -7.39
CA GLY A 27 9.51 3.37 -6.15
C GLY A 27 8.74 2.16 -5.62
N ILE A 28 9.45 1.20 -5.03
CA ILE A 28 8.85 -0.01 -4.46
C ILE A 28 9.43 -0.19 -3.06
N ALA A 29 8.60 -0.56 -2.10
CA ALA A 29 9.03 -1.12 -0.84
C ALA A 29 8.28 -2.42 -0.54
N VAL A 30 8.99 -3.41 -0.02
CA VAL A 30 8.45 -4.73 0.31
C VAL A 30 8.82 -5.05 1.75
N ASP A 31 7.80 -5.28 2.56
CA ASP A 31 7.96 -5.68 3.96
C ASP A 31 8.21 -7.20 4.02
N LEU A 32 9.21 -7.63 4.78
CA LEU A 32 9.55 -9.03 5.07
C LEU A 32 9.15 -9.35 6.51
N LEU A 33 8.08 -10.14 6.69
CA LEU A 33 7.69 -10.65 8.01
C LEU A 33 8.58 -11.85 8.36
N LEU A 34 9.07 -11.90 9.61
CA LEU A 34 10.13 -12.82 10.02
C LEU A 34 9.71 -13.71 11.19
N ASP A 35 10.22 -14.95 11.16
CA ASP A 35 10.11 -15.89 12.27
C ASP A 35 11.41 -16.72 12.43
N PRO A 36 11.96 -16.89 13.64
CA PRO A 36 11.55 -16.25 14.88
C PRO A 36 11.74 -14.73 14.86
N ALA A 37 11.20 -14.03 15.86
CA ALA A 37 11.50 -12.61 16.07
C ALA A 37 12.97 -12.45 16.48
N GLY A 38 13.79 -11.80 15.64
CA GLY A 38 15.22 -11.68 15.89
C GLY A 38 15.98 -10.81 14.89
N ALA A 39 15.26 -10.00 14.09
CA ALA A 39 15.88 -9.14 13.09
C ALA A 39 16.90 -8.18 13.73
N PRO A 40 18.15 -8.14 13.24
CA PRO A 40 19.15 -7.18 13.72
C PRO A 40 18.66 -5.74 13.48
N GLY A 41 18.78 -4.88 14.49
CA GLY A 41 18.36 -3.49 14.40
C GLY A 41 19.17 -2.67 13.38
N GLY A 42 18.59 -1.55 12.94
CA GLY A 42 19.27 -0.55 12.11
C GLY A 42 18.87 -0.54 10.64
N ARG A 43 19.43 0.43 9.94
CA ARG A 43 19.31 0.64 8.49
C ARG A 43 20.63 0.31 7.83
N ARG A 44 20.59 -0.46 6.74
CA ARG A 44 21.78 -0.81 5.96
C ARG A 44 21.57 -0.55 4.48
N PRO A 45 22.59 -0.09 3.74
CA PRO A 45 22.50 0.00 2.28
C PRO A 45 22.46 -1.40 1.66
N LEU A 46 21.72 -1.52 0.55
CA LEU A 46 21.77 -2.65 -0.36
C LEU A 46 22.41 -2.19 -1.68
N ARG A 47 22.29 -3.00 -2.75
CA ARG A 47 22.89 -2.66 -4.04
C ARG A 47 22.26 -1.39 -4.62
N HIS A 48 20.93 -1.27 -4.55
CA HIS A 48 20.21 -0.13 -5.12
C HIS A 48 19.53 0.73 -4.05
N GLY A 49 18.97 0.09 -3.02
CA GLY A 49 18.18 0.74 -1.99
C GLY A 49 18.69 0.49 -0.58
N PHE A 50 17.75 0.29 0.35
CA PHE A 50 18.04 0.09 1.77
C PHE A 50 17.22 -1.05 2.36
N LEU A 51 17.77 -1.64 3.40
CA LEU A 51 17.09 -2.57 4.28
C LEU A 51 16.95 -1.95 5.67
N ASP A 52 15.70 -1.74 6.08
CA ASP A 52 15.34 -1.13 7.36
C ASP A 52 14.69 -2.16 8.28
N THR A 53 15.23 -2.37 9.48
CA THR A 53 14.55 -3.16 10.50
C THR A 53 13.56 -2.29 11.27
N ARG A 54 12.27 -2.59 11.15
CA ARG A 54 11.18 -1.86 11.82
C ARG A 54 10.81 -2.44 13.17
N SER A 55 10.94 -3.76 13.30
CA SER A 55 10.78 -4.50 14.55
C SER A 55 11.62 -5.77 14.47
N PRO A 56 11.80 -6.52 15.57
CA PRO A 56 12.43 -7.84 15.52
C PRO A 56 11.73 -8.83 14.56
N ARG A 57 10.48 -8.57 14.15
CA ARG A 57 9.70 -9.39 13.23
C ARG A 57 9.56 -8.79 11.82
N LEU A 58 10.03 -7.57 11.57
CA LEU A 58 9.75 -6.87 10.33
C LEU A 58 10.98 -6.16 9.80
N MET A 59 11.44 -6.59 8.64
CA MET A 59 12.42 -5.87 7.82
C MET A 59 11.72 -5.29 6.60
N VAL A 60 12.19 -4.16 6.08
CA VAL A 60 11.60 -3.49 4.92
C VAL A 60 12.69 -3.23 3.91
N VAL A 61 12.54 -3.79 2.72
CA VAL A 61 13.40 -3.47 1.57
C VAL A 61 12.77 -2.29 0.85
N SER A 62 13.49 -1.17 0.75
CA SER A 62 13.02 0.03 0.05
C SER A 62 13.96 0.34 -1.12
N GLY A 63 13.43 0.28 -2.35
CA GLY A 63 14.17 0.58 -3.56
C GLY A 63 14.19 2.09 -3.86
N PRO A 64 15.16 2.57 -4.65
CA PRO A 64 15.19 3.96 -5.10
C PRO A 64 14.10 4.22 -6.14
N PRO A 65 13.66 5.49 -6.32
CA PRO A 65 12.90 5.88 -7.50
C PRO A 65 13.63 5.44 -8.77
N SER A 66 12.95 4.68 -9.61
CA SER A 66 13.55 4.05 -10.79
C SER A 66 12.80 4.47 -12.05
N PRO A 67 13.51 4.77 -13.16
CA PRO A 67 12.88 5.18 -14.41
C PRO A 67 12.17 3.98 -15.05
N GLY A 68 10.85 3.95 -14.90
CA GLY A 68 9.97 2.89 -15.39
C GLY A 68 9.90 1.65 -14.49
N LEU A 69 8.78 0.94 -14.65
CA LEU A 69 8.45 -0.29 -13.91
C LEU A 69 9.53 -1.36 -14.04
N ASP A 70 10.04 -1.62 -15.25
CA ASP A 70 11.01 -2.69 -15.50
C ASP A 70 12.33 -2.51 -14.72
N VAL A 71 12.82 -1.27 -14.63
CA VAL A 71 14.02 -0.96 -13.85
C VAL A 71 13.73 -1.13 -12.36
N ALA A 72 12.57 -0.67 -11.89
CA ALA A 72 12.15 -0.82 -10.49
C ALA A 72 12.06 -2.31 -10.09
N LEU A 73 11.42 -3.14 -10.93
CA LEU A 73 11.28 -4.58 -10.68
C LEU A 73 12.64 -5.29 -10.64
N ARG A 74 13.57 -4.98 -11.55
CA ARG A 74 14.92 -5.58 -11.53
C ARG A 74 15.69 -5.18 -10.27
N ARG A 75 15.74 -3.88 -9.95
CA ARG A 75 16.46 -3.38 -8.76
C ARG A 75 15.91 -3.97 -7.46
N MET A 76 14.59 -4.01 -7.32
CA MET A 76 13.95 -4.60 -6.15
C MET A 76 14.18 -6.12 -6.06
N SER A 77 14.25 -6.83 -7.20
CA SER A 77 14.57 -8.26 -7.19
C SER A 77 15.98 -8.54 -6.65
N ASP A 78 16.98 -7.74 -7.07
CA ASP A 78 18.36 -7.86 -6.57
C ASP A 78 18.43 -7.61 -5.06
N ASP A 79 17.77 -6.54 -4.61
CA ASP A 79 17.78 -6.11 -3.21
C ASP A 79 17.01 -7.09 -2.30
N LEU A 80 15.89 -7.66 -2.78
CA LEU A 80 15.17 -8.72 -2.07
C LEU A 80 15.99 -10.00 -1.96
N ALA A 81 16.72 -10.38 -2.99
CA ALA A 81 17.62 -11.54 -2.94
C ALA A 81 18.74 -11.31 -1.91
N ALA A 82 19.28 -10.09 -1.82
CA ALA A 82 20.26 -9.73 -0.79
C ALA A 82 19.66 -9.75 0.62
N ALA A 83 18.46 -9.20 0.80
CA ALA A 83 17.76 -9.22 2.08
C ALA A 83 17.41 -10.64 2.54
N GLY A 84 17.04 -11.55 1.61
CA GLY A 84 16.82 -12.97 1.89
C GLY A 84 18.08 -13.64 2.46
N ARG A 85 19.25 -13.45 1.83
CA ARG A 85 20.52 -13.94 2.35
C ARG A 85 20.85 -13.41 3.75
N ILE A 86 20.52 -12.15 4.02
CA ILE A 86 20.72 -11.56 5.37
C ILE A 86 19.79 -12.23 6.39
N ALA A 87 18.52 -12.46 6.05
CA ALA A 87 17.61 -13.19 6.93
C ALA A 87 18.15 -14.60 7.24
N GLU A 88 18.61 -15.33 6.21
CA GLU A 88 19.21 -16.66 6.34
C GLU A 88 20.45 -16.67 7.24
N GLN A 89 21.36 -15.69 7.09
CA GLN A 89 22.54 -15.52 7.95
C GLN A 89 22.18 -15.38 9.43
N HIS A 90 21.06 -14.71 9.70
CA HIS A 90 20.52 -14.54 11.05
C HIS A 90 19.57 -15.68 11.49
N ARG A 91 19.47 -16.76 10.70
CA ARG A 91 18.56 -17.90 10.93
C ARG A 91 17.09 -17.48 11.05
N LEU A 92 16.70 -16.49 10.25
CA LEU A 92 15.34 -15.96 10.18
C LEU A 92 14.66 -16.50 8.92
N THR A 93 13.43 -16.98 9.06
CA THR A 93 12.57 -17.36 7.96
C THR A 93 11.71 -16.17 7.56
N VAL A 94 11.70 -15.83 6.26
CA VAL A 94 10.74 -14.86 5.72
C VAL A 94 9.42 -15.56 5.48
N LEU A 95 8.37 -15.16 6.21
CA LEU A 95 7.06 -15.77 6.11
C LEU A 95 6.37 -15.44 4.77
N PRO A 96 5.61 -16.39 4.19
CA PRO A 96 4.83 -16.17 2.97
C PRO A 96 3.54 -15.37 3.23
N LEU A 97 3.06 -15.36 4.47
CA LEU A 97 1.87 -14.63 4.89
C LEU A 97 2.22 -13.20 5.32
N ALA A 98 1.27 -12.28 5.12
CA ALA A 98 1.41 -10.90 5.54
C ALA A 98 1.17 -10.65 7.03
N THR A 99 0.74 -11.66 7.79
CA THR A 99 0.64 -11.59 9.25
C THR A 99 0.86 -12.98 9.87
N GLY A 100 1.14 -13.01 11.16
CA GLY A 100 1.15 -14.24 11.95
C GLY A 100 0.59 -14.07 13.37
N THR A 101 0.68 -12.87 13.94
CA THR A 101 0.31 -12.61 15.35
C THR A 101 -0.68 -11.45 15.52
N ALA A 102 -0.83 -10.57 14.52
CA ALA A 102 -1.69 -9.40 14.63
C ALA A 102 -3.17 -9.80 14.70
N HIS A 103 -3.93 -9.09 15.54
CA HIS A 103 -5.38 -9.23 15.63
C HIS A 103 -6.07 -8.20 14.70
N PRO A 104 -7.22 -8.53 14.07
CA PRO A 104 -7.97 -7.57 13.24
C PRO A 104 -8.40 -6.29 13.98
N GLU A 105 -8.58 -6.37 15.29
CA GLU A 105 -8.90 -5.25 16.19
C GLU A 105 -7.69 -4.81 17.02
N GLY A 106 -6.49 -5.19 16.58
CA GLY A 106 -5.24 -4.83 17.24
C GLY A 106 -4.95 -3.33 17.13
N PRO A 107 -3.96 -2.84 17.90
CA PRO A 107 -3.59 -1.44 17.85
C PRO A 107 -3.00 -1.06 16.49
N ALA A 108 -3.23 0.18 16.04
CA ALA A 108 -2.81 0.66 14.72
C ALA A 108 -1.29 0.51 14.44
N HIS A 109 -0.44 0.57 15.48
CA HIS A 109 1.00 0.39 15.32
C HIS A 109 1.38 -1.02 14.84
N ALA A 110 0.52 -2.03 15.04
CA ALA A 110 0.74 -3.40 14.57
C ALA A 110 0.93 -3.47 13.04
N LEU A 111 0.33 -2.54 12.30
CA LEU A 111 0.48 -2.45 10.85
C LEU A 111 1.95 -2.32 10.41
N GLY A 112 2.75 -1.56 11.17
CA GLY A 112 4.15 -1.30 10.86
C GLY A 112 5.16 -2.15 11.64
N THR A 113 4.69 -3.10 12.46
CA THR A 113 5.57 -3.91 13.34
C THR A 113 5.27 -5.41 13.34
N ALA A 114 4.05 -5.81 12.96
CA ALA A 114 3.57 -7.19 13.04
C ALA A 114 2.80 -7.65 11.78
N THR A 115 2.69 -6.80 10.76
CA THR A 115 2.17 -7.16 9.43
C THR A 115 3.15 -6.73 8.35
N ALA A 116 3.04 -7.30 7.16
CA ALA A 116 3.86 -7.00 6.00
C ALA A 116 3.01 -6.66 4.77
N GLY A 117 3.34 -5.59 4.07
CA GLY A 117 2.71 -5.17 2.82
C GLY A 117 3.69 -4.97 1.67
N VAL A 118 3.14 -4.47 0.56
CA VAL A 118 3.89 -3.95 -0.58
C VAL A 118 3.43 -2.50 -0.83
N ARG A 119 4.40 -1.58 -0.88
CA ARG A 119 4.16 -0.14 -1.09
C ARG A 119 4.75 0.32 -2.40
N ILE A 120 4.00 1.11 -3.14
CA ILE A 120 4.38 1.65 -4.45
C ILE A 120 4.37 3.17 -4.36
N GLY A 121 5.50 3.79 -4.66
CA GLY A 121 5.63 5.24 -4.79
C GLY A 121 5.64 5.62 -6.27
N LEU A 122 4.74 6.49 -6.69
CA LEU A 122 4.62 7.00 -8.06
C LEU A 122 4.69 8.52 -8.05
N GLU A 123 5.08 9.11 -9.18
CA GLU A 123 4.98 10.55 -9.34
C GLU A 123 3.53 11.03 -9.19
N ALA A 124 3.40 12.24 -8.65
CA ALA A 124 2.11 12.78 -8.24
C ALA A 124 1.20 13.07 -9.44
N GLY A 125 1.79 13.41 -10.59
CA GLY A 125 1.09 13.88 -11.78
C GLY A 125 1.33 15.36 -12.06
N LEU A 126 0.77 15.82 -13.18
CA LEU A 126 0.85 17.21 -13.63
C LEU A 126 -0.13 18.12 -12.86
N ASP A 127 0.14 19.42 -12.85
CA ASP A 127 -0.81 20.44 -12.37
C ASP A 127 -1.89 20.76 -13.43
N ASP A 128 -2.50 19.73 -14.00
CA ASP A 128 -3.60 19.84 -14.96
C ASP A 128 -4.80 18.95 -14.58
N GLY A 129 -5.89 19.07 -15.35
CA GLY A 129 -7.11 18.29 -15.17
C GLY A 129 -7.14 16.98 -15.97
N GLY A 130 -6.03 16.58 -16.60
CA GLY A 130 -5.98 15.40 -17.44
C GLY A 130 -5.95 14.09 -16.65
N PRO A 131 -5.98 12.94 -17.35
CA PRO A 131 -5.87 11.62 -16.72
C PRO A 131 -4.60 11.43 -15.89
N LEU A 132 -3.51 12.11 -16.26
CA LEU A 132 -2.23 12.11 -15.55
C LEU A 132 -2.08 13.32 -14.60
N GLY A 133 -3.12 14.13 -14.45
CA GLY A 133 -3.16 15.25 -13.55
C GLY A 133 -3.26 14.80 -12.09
N LEU A 134 -2.65 15.58 -11.19
CA LEU A 134 -2.55 15.28 -9.75
C LEU A 134 -3.93 14.97 -9.13
N ARG A 135 -4.94 15.79 -9.40
CA ARG A 135 -6.29 15.60 -8.82
C ARG A 135 -6.91 14.28 -9.24
N ARG A 136 -6.78 13.93 -10.52
CA ARG A 136 -7.34 12.70 -11.10
C ARG A 136 -6.64 11.47 -10.54
N ARG A 137 -5.30 11.49 -10.51
CA ARG A 137 -4.49 10.39 -9.96
C ARG A 137 -4.73 10.19 -8.46
N TRP A 138 -4.83 11.28 -7.69
CA TRP A 138 -5.13 11.23 -6.27
C TRP A 138 -6.48 10.60 -5.99
N ALA A 139 -7.53 11.02 -6.69
CA ALA A 139 -8.86 10.44 -6.54
C ALA A 139 -8.91 8.97 -7.01
N LEU A 140 -8.26 8.64 -8.13
CA LEU A 140 -8.17 7.26 -8.63
C LEU A 140 -7.46 6.34 -7.63
N ALA A 141 -6.36 6.80 -7.04
CA ALA A 141 -5.63 6.00 -6.05
C ALA A 141 -6.51 5.61 -4.87
N HIS A 142 -7.41 6.50 -4.41
CA HIS A 142 -8.31 6.25 -3.29
C HIS A 142 -9.42 5.26 -3.61
N THR A 143 -9.99 5.28 -4.82
CA THR A 143 -11.01 4.31 -5.24
C THR A 143 -10.39 2.97 -5.67
N LEU A 144 -9.15 2.99 -6.16
CA LEU A 144 -8.39 1.80 -6.57
C LEU A 144 -7.82 1.03 -5.38
N ALA A 145 -7.42 1.71 -4.30
CA ALA A 145 -6.76 1.10 -3.16
C ALA A 145 -7.59 -0.05 -2.49
N PRO A 146 -8.91 0.07 -2.26
CA PRO A 146 -9.73 -1.04 -1.77
C PRO A 146 -9.77 -2.25 -2.72
N VAL A 147 -9.77 -2.02 -4.04
CA VAL A 147 -9.74 -3.09 -5.06
C VAL A 147 -8.42 -3.84 -5.00
N LEU A 148 -7.30 -3.12 -4.89
CA LEU A 148 -5.97 -3.72 -4.74
C LEU A 148 -5.85 -4.48 -3.41
N ALA A 149 -6.38 -3.93 -2.31
CA ALA A 149 -6.38 -4.59 -1.01
C ALA A 149 -7.17 -5.91 -1.04
N ALA A 150 -8.33 -5.92 -1.70
CA ALA A 150 -9.15 -7.11 -1.88
C ALA A 150 -8.46 -8.15 -2.79
N ALA A 151 -7.99 -7.74 -3.97
CA ALA A 151 -7.37 -8.66 -4.93
C ALA A 151 -6.09 -9.32 -4.39
N PHE A 152 -5.33 -8.59 -3.59
CA PHE A 152 -4.06 -9.04 -3.03
C PHE A 152 -4.14 -9.40 -1.54
N ALA A 153 -5.33 -9.66 -0.97
CA ALA A 153 -5.47 -10.08 0.42
C ALA A 153 -4.71 -11.40 0.69
N ASN A 154 -3.86 -11.44 1.71
CA ASN A 154 -2.97 -12.57 2.04
C ASN A 154 -2.58 -12.60 3.54
N SER A 155 -3.48 -12.19 4.43
CA SER A 155 -3.26 -12.26 5.88
C SER A 155 -4.48 -12.79 6.65
N PRO A 156 -4.98 -14.01 6.34
CA PRO A 156 -6.22 -14.49 6.95
C PRO A 156 -6.06 -15.21 8.30
N LEU A 157 -4.83 -15.49 8.73
CA LEU A 157 -4.55 -16.32 9.91
C LEU A 157 -3.93 -15.51 11.04
N ARG A 158 -4.26 -15.88 12.29
CA ARG A 158 -3.55 -15.47 13.49
C ARG A 158 -3.22 -16.71 14.32
N HIS A 159 -1.94 -16.91 14.61
CA HIS A 159 -1.43 -18.13 15.27
C HIS A 159 -1.94 -19.41 14.58
N GLY A 160 -1.92 -19.42 13.25
CA GLY A 160 -2.38 -20.55 12.43
C GLY A 160 -3.89 -20.71 12.33
N ARG A 161 -4.69 -19.88 13.02
CA ARG A 161 -6.17 -20.00 13.01
C ARG A 161 -6.82 -18.89 12.16
N PRO A 162 -7.89 -19.20 11.41
CA PRO A 162 -8.64 -18.19 10.67
C PRO A 162 -9.15 -17.06 11.57
N THR A 163 -9.00 -15.82 11.13
CA THR A 163 -9.46 -14.64 11.88
C THR A 163 -10.87 -14.19 11.51
N GLY A 164 -11.48 -14.79 10.49
CA GLY A 164 -12.69 -14.27 9.85
C GLY A 164 -12.45 -13.06 8.95
N TRP A 165 -11.20 -12.76 8.61
CA TRP A 165 -10.80 -11.72 7.66
C TRP A 165 -9.88 -12.34 6.61
N ARG A 166 -9.90 -11.84 5.38
CA ARG A 166 -8.92 -12.21 4.35
C ARG A 166 -7.63 -11.39 4.44
N SER A 167 -7.75 -10.15 4.89
CA SER A 167 -6.60 -9.29 5.20
C SER A 167 -6.74 -8.65 6.59
N VAL A 168 -6.04 -9.20 7.58
CA VAL A 168 -5.85 -8.57 8.90
C VAL A 168 -5.19 -7.20 8.75
N ARG A 169 -4.24 -7.04 7.83
CA ARG A 169 -3.58 -5.75 7.56
C ARG A 169 -4.58 -4.68 7.12
N THR A 170 -5.55 -5.05 6.30
CA THR A 170 -6.63 -4.14 5.88
C THR A 170 -7.62 -3.91 7.02
N ALA A 171 -7.93 -4.93 7.82
CA ALA A 171 -8.80 -4.80 8.99
C ALA A 171 -8.33 -3.72 9.97
N LEU A 172 -7.02 -3.58 10.19
CA LEU A 172 -6.40 -2.56 11.06
C LEU A 172 -6.59 -1.11 10.54
N ARG A 173 -7.05 -0.95 9.31
CA ARG A 173 -7.23 0.35 8.62
C ARG A 173 -8.65 0.55 8.11
N ARG A 174 -9.60 -0.32 8.50
CA ARG A 174 -10.96 -0.35 7.96
C ARG A 174 -11.76 0.94 8.19
N ASP A 175 -11.42 1.67 9.24
CA ASP A 175 -12.09 2.91 9.65
C ASP A 175 -11.42 4.16 9.04
N LEU A 176 -10.38 3.99 8.22
CA LEU A 176 -9.77 5.11 7.50
C LEU A 176 -10.70 5.58 6.37
N PRO A 177 -10.73 6.89 6.09
CA PRO A 177 -11.58 7.42 5.04
C PRO A 177 -11.22 6.82 3.67
N VAL A 178 -12.24 6.48 2.88
CA VAL A 178 -12.09 5.97 1.50
C VAL A 178 -11.74 7.10 0.55
N LEU A 179 -12.47 8.22 0.61
CA LEU A 179 -12.31 9.33 -0.33
C LEU A 179 -11.52 10.48 0.29
N PRO A 180 -10.68 11.15 -0.50
CA PRO A 180 -10.03 12.36 -0.06
C PRO A 180 -10.94 13.59 -0.29
N ALA A 181 -10.58 14.71 0.35
CA ALA A 181 -11.08 16.01 -0.08
C ALA A 181 -10.71 16.30 -1.54
N LEU A 182 -11.54 17.09 -2.23
CA LEU A 182 -11.37 17.43 -3.66
C LEU A 182 -10.01 18.05 -3.99
N GLU A 183 -9.43 18.80 -3.05
CA GLU A 183 -8.09 19.38 -3.16
C GLU A 183 -7.05 18.45 -2.52
N PRO A 184 -6.14 17.81 -3.29
CA PRO A 184 -5.24 16.79 -2.77
C PRO A 184 -4.34 17.26 -1.62
N ARG A 185 -3.74 18.45 -1.77
CA ARG A 185 -2.82 19.01 -0.75
C ARG A 185 -3.54 19.35 0.55
N ALA A 186 -4.70 20.01 0.43
CA ALA A 186 -5.51 20.41 1.58
C ALA A 186 -6.13 19.19 2.27
N GLY A 187 -6.62 18.22 1.48
CA GLY A 187 -7.16 16.96 2.00
C GLY A 187 -6.12 16.16 2.76
N TRP A 188 -4.90 16.05 2.23
CA TRP A 188 -3.79 15.41 2.94
C TRP A 188 -3.42 16.15 4.23
N ALA A 189 -3.35 17.48 4.21
CA ALA A 189 -3.06 18.27 5.40
C ALA A 189 -4.14 18.10 6.47
N ALA A 190 -5.42 18.16 6.11
CA ALA A 190 -6.54 17.93 7.02
C ALA A 190 -6.46 16.53 7.66
N TYR A 191 -6.28 15.49 6.83
CA TYR A 191 -6.08 14.12 7.32
C TYR A 191 -4.91 14.03 8.30
N ALA A 192 -3.74 14.57 7.94
CA ALA A 192 -2.56 14.49 8.78
C ALA A 192 -2.72 15.24 10.11
N MET A 193 -3.45 16.36 10.12
CA MET A 193 -3.72 17.14 11.31
C MET A 193 -4.64 16.40 12.30
N ASP A 194 -5.58 15.62 11.78
CA ASP A 194 -6.60 14.92 12.58
C ASP A 194 -6.24 13.46 12.89
N ALA A 195 -5.34 12.85 12.12
CA ALA A 195 -4.87 11.50 12.38
C ALA A 195 -4.18 11.40 13.76
N PRO A 196 -4.52 10.36 14.56
CA PRO A 196 -3.92 10.18 15.88
C PRO A 196 -2.44 9.83 15.74
N ALA A 197 -1.58 10.47 16.55
CA ALA A 197 -0.20 10.05 16.71
C ALA A 197 -0.10 8.75 17.52
N ALA A 198 1.10 8.19 17.66
CA ALA A 198 1.37 7.01 18.50
C ALA A 198 0.96 7.21 19.97
N THR A 199 0.90 8.46 20.45
CA THR A 199 0.43 8.83 21.80
C THR A 199 -1.09 8.85 21.94
N GLY A 200 -1.84 8.54 20.87
CA GLY A 200 -3.30 8.58 20.81
C GLY A 200 -3.89 9.97 20.53
N ARG A 201 -3.06 11.02 20.49
CA ARG A 201 -3.49 12.41 20.28
C ARG A 201 -3.12 12.91 18.88
N SER A 202 -4.01 13.64 18.21
CA SER A 202 -3.71 14.24 16.90
C SER A 202 -2.83 15.50 17.00
N LEU A 203 -2.22 15.93 15.89
CA LEU A 203 -1.48 17.19 15.83
C LEU A 203 -2.38 18.39 16.17
N ARG A 204 -3.60 18.41 15.61
CA ARG A 204 -4.57 19.46 15.88
C ARG A 204 -4.91 19.52 17.36
N GLN A 205 -5.17 18.36 17.97
CA GLN A 205 -5.40 18.30 19.41
C GLN A 205 -4.20 18.84 20.19
N TRP A 206 -2.97 18.40 19.87
CA TRP A 206 -1.74 18.86 20.56
C TRP A 206 -1.57 20.38 20.51
N ILE A 207 -1.75 20.99 19.34
CA ILE A 207 -1.67 22.44 19.15
C ILE A 207 -2.74 23.15 19.99
N ARG A 208 -3.98 22.63 20.01
CA ARG A 208 -5.09 23.23 20.77
C ARG A 208 -4.88 23.27 22.27
N SER A 209 -4.05 22.39 22.85
CA SER A 209 -3.65 22.54 24.26
C SER A 209 -2.36 23.34 24.47
N GLY A 210 -1.99 24.21 23.53
CA GLY A 210 -0.79 25.03 23.64
C GLY A 210 0.51 24.37 23.16
N GLY A 211 0.43 23.19 22.56
CA GLY A 211 1.57 22.57 21.89
C GLY A 211 2.10 23.43 20.74
N ARG A 212 3.42 23.46 20.58
CA ARG A 212 4.09 24.18 19.49
C ARG A 212 5.01 23.20 18.74
N PRO A 213 4.48 22.39 17.81
CA PRO A 213 5.28 21.44 17.05
C PRO A 213 6.40 22.16 16.29
N ALA A 214 7.62 21.65 16.42
CA ALA A 214 8.69 22.02 15.50
C ALA A 214 8.49 21.31 14.15
N PRO A 215 9.10 21.79 13.05
CA PRO A 215 9.06 21.09 11.76
C PRO A 215 9.47 19.61 11.84
N ALA A 216 10.45 19.28 12.68
CA ALA A 216 10.89 17.90 12.90
C ALA A 216 9.81 17.02 13.56
N ASP A 217 8.92 17.59 14.38
CA ASP A 217 7.80 16.87 14.97
C ASP A 217 6.72 16.57 13.92
N LEU A 218 6.47 17.52 13.00
CA LEU A 218 5.57 17.33 11.86
C LEU A 218 6.11 16.24 10.93
N ASP A 219 7.41 16.26 10.61
CA ASP A 219 8.05 15.24 9.79
C ASP A 219 7.98 13.85 10.44
N ARG A 220 8.22 13.77 11.76
CA ARG A 220 8.09 12.52 12.52
C ARG A 220 6.64 12.00 12.50
N HIS A 221 5.66 12.89 12.71
CA HIS A 221 4.24 12.54 12.66
C HIS A 221 3.84 12.01 11.30
N LEU A 222 4.16 12.75 10.23
CA LEU A 222 3.93 12.32 8.85
C LEU A 222 4.57 10.95 8.61
N ALA A 223 5.84 10.76 8.95
CA ALA A 223 6.56 9.50 8.77
C ALA A 223 6.00 8.33 9.60
N ALA A 224 5.14 8.57 10.58
CA ALA A 224 4.45 7.54 11.37
C ALA A 224 3.08 7.15 10.78
N LEU A 225 2.44 8.04 10.01
CA LEU A 225 1.15 7.73 9.37
C LEU A 225 1.25 6.57 8.39
N ARG A 226 0.24 5.71 8.35
CA ARG A 226 0.17 4.56 7.45
C ARG A 226 -1.20 4.41 6.74
N PRO A 227 -1.77 5.46 6.17
CA PRO A 227 -2.95 5.30 5.34
C PRO A 227 -2.62 4.47 4.07
N PRO A 228 -3.61 3.81 3.44
CA PRO A 228 -3.42 3.09 2.20
C PRO A 228 -3.01 3.96 1.02
N VAL A 229 -3.31 5.26 1.07
CA VAL A 229 -2.89 6.25 0.09
C VAL A 229 -2.33 7.46 0.84
N ALA A 230 -1.15 7.94 0.45
CA ALA A 230 -0.45 9.02 1.15
C ALA A 230 0.22 10.01 0.19
N ALA A 231 0.38 11.25 0.67
CA ALA A 231 1.16 12.28 0.00
C ALA A 231 2.53 12.42 0.70
N ARG A 232 3.61 12.04 0.01
CA ARG A 232 4.98 11.93 0.56
C ARG A 232 6.00 12.76 -0.22
N GLY A 233 5.56 13.85 -0.83
CA GLY A 233 6.24 14.52 -1.94
C GLY A 233 6.02 13.80 -3.28
N HIS A 234 5.38 12.64 -3.25
CA HIS A 234 4.95 11.79 -4.35
C HIS A 234 3.65 11.07 -3.93
N LEU A 235 3.01 10.35 -4.85
CA LEU A 235 1.83 9.54 -4.58
C LEU A 235 2.26 8.16 -4.07
N GLU A 236 1.98 7.83 -2.81
CA GLU A 236 2.31 6.53 -2.22
C GLU A 236 1.02 5.69 -2.05
N LEU A 237 1.04 4.45 -2.52
CA LEU A 237 0.00 3.44 -2.32
C LEU A 237 0.54 2.28 -1.48
N ASP A 238 -0.13 1.96 -0.38
CA ASP A 238 0.10 0.82 0.53
C ASP A 238 -1.17 -0.03 0.74
N PRO A 239 -1.91 -0.46 -0.30
CA PRO A 239 -3.15 -1.21 -0.10
C PRO A 239 -2.92 -2.71 0.11
N ALA A 240 -1.86 -3.28 -0.47
CA ALA A 240 -1.72 -4.73 -0.61
C ALA A 240 -0.96 -5.39 0.54
N ASP A 241 -1.37 -6.60 0.87
CA ASP A 241 -0.62 -7.52 1.70
C ASP A 241 0.66 -7.98 0.98
N ARG A 242 1.68 -8.36 1.76
CA ARG A 242 2.83 -9.10 1.22
C ARG A 242 2.32 -10.34 0.48
N GLN A 243 2.81 -10.52 -0.74
CA GLN A 243 2.49 -11.67 -1.58
C GLN A 243 3.57 -12.76 -1.45
N PRO A 244 3.21 -14.05 -1.60
CA PRO A 244 4.18 -15.13 -1.59
C PRO A 244 5.15 -15.04 -2.77
N GLY A 245 6.40 -15.44 -2.55
CA GLY A 245 7.43 -15.50 -3.60
C GLY A 245 7.60 -14.18 -4.36
N ALA A 246 7.48 -14.24 -5.68
CA ALA A 246 7.64 -13.10 -6.58
C ALA A 246 6.33 -12.30 -6.81
N GLY A 247 5.23 -12.61 -6.10
CA GLY A 247 3.93 -11.98 -6.31
C GLY A 247 3.89 -10.47 -6.07
N TRP A 248 4.86 -9.92 -5.32
CA TRP A 248 5.01 -8.46 -5.14
C TRP A 248 5.20 -7.72 -6.48
N ARG A 249 5.72 -8.40 -7.51
CA ARG A 249 5.88 -7.84 -8.86
C ARG A 249 4.53 -7.51 -9.49
N LEU A 250 3.50 -8.32 -9.23
CA LEU A 250 2.15 -8.10 -9.74
C LEU A 250 1.48 -6.91 -9.07
N VAL A 251 1.66 -6.76 -7.75
CA VAL A 251 1.19 -5.57 -7.02
C VAL A 251 1.80 -4.32 -7.62
N ALA A 252 3.13 -4.30 -7.81
CA ALA A 252 3.84 -3.18 -8.41
C ALA A 252 3.38 -2.91 -9.84
N ALA A 253 3.27 -3.94 -10.68
CA ALA A 253 2.90 -3.81 -12.07
C ALA A 253 1.47 -3.26 -12.23
N VAL A 254 0.48 -3.89 -11.61
CA VAL A 254 -0.93 -3.50 -11.70
C VAL A 254 -1.13 -2.08 -11.17
N THR A 255 -0.56 -1.76 -10.00
CA THR A 255 -0.69 -0.42 -9.41
C THR A 255 -0.08 0.65 -10.31
N THR A 256 1.11 0.41 -10.85
CA THR A 256 1.82 1.37 -11.69
C THR A 256 1.05 1.62 -12.98
N VAL A 257 0.69 0.58 -13.73
CA VAL A 257 0.07 0.77 -15.05
C VAL A 257 -1.33 1.35 -14.96
N LEU A 258 -2.11 1.04 -13.91
CA LEU A 258 -3.44 1.61 -13.73
C LEU A 258 -3.41 3.09 -13.36
N LEU A 259 -2.27 3.64 -12.94
CA LEU A 259 -2.12 5.08 -12.70
C LEU A 259 -1.38 5.77 -13.84
N ASP A 260 -0.33 5.16 -14.39
CA ASP A 260 0.60 5.81 -15.32
C ASP A 260 0.24 5.64 -16.81
N ASP A 261 -0.47 4.57 -17.19
CA ASP A 261 -0.99 4.43 -18.55
C ASP A 261 -2.32 5.17 -18.68
N ARG A 262 -2.37 6.20 -19.53
CA ARG A 262 -3.56 7.04 -19.72
C ARG A 262 -4.84 6.24 -20.02
N ARG A 263 -4.77 5.17 -20.83
CA ARG A 263 -5.97 4.39 -21.19
C ARG A 263 -6.39 3.50 -20.03
N ALA A 264 -5.44 2.87 -19.37
CA ALA A 264 -5.70 2.02 -18.21
C ALA A 264 -6.24 2.83 -17.03
N ALA A 265 -5.73 4.06 -16.82
CA ALA A 265 -6.21 4.96 -15.77
C ALA A 265 -7.67 5.37 -15.97
N GLU A 266 -8.10 5.68 -17.20
CA GLU A 266 -9.50 5.97 -17.48
C GLU A 266 -10.40 4.73 -17.33
N GLN A 267 -9.93 3.54 -17.72
CA GLN A 267 -10.66 2.29 -17.49
C GLN A 267 -10.79 1.96 -16.00
N ALA A 268 -9.70 2.11 -15.24
CA ALA A 268 -9.69 1.93 -13.79
C ALA A 268 -10.59 2.95 -13.10
N TRP A 269 -10.61 4.20 -13.58
CA TRP A 269 -11.54 5.21 -13.09
C TRP A 269 -12.99 4.79 -13.30
N ALA A 270 -13.36 4.38 -14.52
CA ALA A 270 -14.72 3.93 -14.81
C ALA A 270 -15.14 2.75 -13.93
N ALA A 271 -14.24 1.78 -13.73
CA ALA A 271 -14.47 0.60 -12.90
C ALA A 271 -14.62 0.92 -11.40
N THR A 272 -13.89 1.93 -10.90
CA THR A 272 -13.79 2.20 -9.46
C THR A 272 -14.57 3.42 -8.99
N ALA A 273 -15.00 4.31 -9.89
CA ALA A 273 -15.79 5.49 -9.54
C ALA A 273 -17.08 5.18 -8.76
N PRO A 274 -17.85 4.10 -9.04
CA PRO A 274 -19.02 3.76 -8.23
C PRO A 274 -18.69 3.44 -6.76
N LEU A 275 -17.46 2.99 -6.48
CA LEU A 275 -17.03 2.61 -5.13
C LEU A 275 -16.97 3.80 -4.16
N ALA A 276 -16.92 5.03 -4.68
CA ALA A 276 -16.89 6.25 -3.90
C ALA A 276 -18.09 6.37 -2.91
N GLY A 277 -19.26 5.84 -3.29
CA GLY A 277 -20.46 5.87 -2.46
C GLY A 277 -20.68 4.63 -1.58
N GLU A 278 -19.78 3.64 -1.64
CA GLU A 278 -19.99 2.34 -1.02
C GLU A 278 -19.74 2.37 0.50
N ALA A 279 -20.76 1.96 1.26
CA ALA A 279 -20.65 1.89 2.71
C ALA A 279 -19.68 0.79 3.16
N ARG A 280 -18.86 1.12 4.17
CA ARG A 280 -17.93 0.19 4.83
C ARG A 280 -16.95 -0.49 3.85
N LEU A 281 -16.62 0.17 2.73
CA LEU A 281 -15.84 -0.42 1.64
C LEU A 281 -14.52 -1.05 2.10
N TRP A 282 -13.76 -0.37 2.98
CA TRP A 282 -12.50 -0.91 3.49
C TRP A 282 -12.69 -2.14 4.39
N GLU A 283 -13.76 -2.18 5.17
CA GLU A 283 -14.12 -3.35 5.95
C GLU A 283 -14.47 -4.53 5.05
N ARG A 284 -15.30 -4.32 4.01
CA ARG A 284 -15.62 -5.36 3.01
C ARG A 284 -14.38 -5.82 2.26
N ALA A 285 -13.51 -4.90 1.86
CA ALA A 285 -12.24 -5.22 1.19
C ALA A 285 -11.32 -6.08 2.07
N GLY A 286 -11.28 -5.84 3.37
CA GLY A 286 -10.49 -6.64 4.30
C GLY A 286 -11.14 -7.98 4.69
N ARG A 287 -12.46 -7.98 4.91
CA ARG A 287 -13.20 -9.16 5.39
C ARG A 287 -13.52 -10.11 4.24
N ASP A 288 -14.22 -9.58 3.25
CA ASP A 288 -14.80 -10.34 2.14
C ASP A 288 -13.87 -10.37 0.92
N ALA A 289 -13.01 -9.36 0.76
CA ALA A 289 -12.11 -9.23 -0.38
C ALA A 289 -12.88 -9.40 -1.71
N LEU A 290 -12.45 -10.31 -2.60
CA LEU A 290 -13.12 -10.53 -3.89
C LEU A 290 -14.34 -11.45 -3.81
N THR A 291 -14.76 -11.94 -2.64
CA THR A 291 -16.10 -12.52 -2.50
C THR A 291 -17.19 -11.45 -2.42
N ASP A 292 -16.81 -10.19 -2.15
CA ASP A 292 -17.69 -9.05 -2.37
C ASP A 292 -17.89 -8.83 -3.88
N PRO A 293 -19.13 -8.92 -4.39
CA PRO A 293 -19.38 -8.89 -5.84
C PRO A 293 -19.07 -7.52 -6.48
N VAL A 294 -19.17 -6.44 -5.71
CA VAL A 294 -18.90 -5.07 -6.18
C VAL A 294 -17.40 -4.88 -6.36
N LEU A 295 -16.60 -5.29 -5.38
CA LEU A 295 -15.13 -5.29 -5.47
C LEU A 295 -14.63 -6.27 -6.54
N ALA A 296 -15.24 -7.45 -6.67
CA ALA A 296 -14.89 -8.43 -7.68
C ALA A 296 -15.11 -7.92 -9.11
N ALA A 297 -16.22 -7.20 -9.36
CA ALA A 297 -16.49 -6.58 -10.65
C ALA A 297 -15.44 -5.53 -11.00
N ALA A 298 -15.17 -4.59 -10.08
CA ALA A 298 -14.14 -3.57 -10.29
C ALA A 298 -12.74 -4.19 -10.49
N ALA A 299 -12.41 -5.25 -9.75
CA ALA A 299 -11.14 -5.95 -9.88
C ALA A 299 -10.98 -6.59 -11.27
N ARG A 300 -12.00 -7.25 -11.81
CA ARG A 300 -11.94 -7.85 -13.15
C ARG A 300 -11.62 -6.79 -14.22
N ASP A 301 -12.33 -5.67 -14.20
CA ASP A 301 -12.11 -4.59 -15.17
C ASP A 301 -10.71 -3.96 -15.02
N CYS A 302 -10.26 -3.74 -13.78
CA CYS A 302 -8.92 -3.22 -13.50
C CYS A 302 -7.81 -4.18 -13.98
N PHE A 303 -7.93 -5.49 -13.74
CA PHE A 303 -6.91 -6.46 -14.15
C PHE A 303 -6.86 -6.64 -15.66
N LEU A 304 -8.01 -6.59 -16.36
CA LEU A 304 -8.06 -6.56 -17.82
C LEU A 304 -7.36 -5.31 -18.38
N ALA A 305 -7.65 -4.14 -17.81
CA ALA A 305 -7.01 -2.88 -18.19
C ALA A 305 -5.49 -2.91 -17.96
N ALA A 306 -5.06 -3.47 -16.82
CA ALA A 306 -3.65 -3.62 -16.48
C ALA A 306 -2.91 -4.55 -17.46
N TYR A 307 -3.50 -5.70 -17.79
CA TYR A 307 -2.92 -6.62 -18.77
C TYR A 307 -2.76 -5.97 -20.15
N ALA A 308 -3.80 -5.27 -20.62
CA ALA A 308 -3.75 -4.56 -21.89
C ALA A 308 -2.68 -3.45 -21.88
N ALA A 309 -2.49 -2.77 -20.75
CA ALA A 309 -1.44 -1.74 -20.60
C ALA A 309 -0.04 -2.33 -20.67
N LEU A 310 0.22 -3.40 -19.92
CA LEU A 310 1.50 -4.11 -19.96
C LEU A 310 1.83 -4.62 -21.37
N ALA A 311 0.83 -5.12 -22.10
CA ALA A 311 1.00 -5.53 -23.49
C ALA A 311 1.38 -4.35 -24.40
N ARG A 312 0.69 -3.20 -24.30
CA ARG A 312 1.02 -1.99 -25.07
C ARG A 312 2.42 -1.45 -24.77
N GLN A 313 2.85 -1.52 -23.52
CA GLN A 313 4.15 -1.04 -23.08
C GLN A 313 5.30 -2.01 -23.42
N GLY A 314 5.00 -3.18 -24.01
CA GLY A 314 6.02 -4.16 -24.34
C GLY A 314 6.64 -4.85 -23.11
N ALA A 315 5.89 -4.93 -22.00
CA ALA A 315 6.37 -5.58 -20.79
C ALA A 315 6.77 -7.04 -21.05
N ALA A 316 7.77 -7.51 -20.30
CA ALA A 316 8.32 -8.85 -20.39
C ALA A 316 7.20 -9.92 -20.37
N ARG A 317 7.32 -10.94 -21.22
CA ARG A 317 6.30 -11.98 -21.39
C ARG A 317 6.01 -12.68 -20.06
N GLU A 318 7.04 -12.95 -19.28
CA GLU A 318 6.95 -13.61 -17.98
C GLU A 318 6.04 -12.83 -17.01
N LEU A 319 6.10 -11.50 -17.04
CA LEU A 319 5.24 -10.66 -16.20
C LEU A 319 3.78 -10.68 -16.67
N ARG A 320 3.56 -10.67 -17.99
CA ARG A 320 2.21 -10.73 -18.58
C ARG A 320 1.56 -12.08 -18.33
N ASP A 321 2.31 -13.16 -18.52
CA ASP A 321 1.84 -14.53 -18.29
C ASP A 321 1.51 -14.73 -16.79
N ALA A 322 2.35 -14.23 -15.88
CA ALA A 322 2.07 -14.26 -14.44
C ALA A 322 0.82 -13.44 -14.04
N LEU A 323 0.58 -12.29 -14.68
CA LEU A 323 -0.64 -11.51 -14.44
C LEU A 323 -1.89 -12.24 -14.97
N ALA A 324 -1.80 -12.86 -16.14
CA ALA A 324 -2.90 -13.65 -16.70
C ALA A 324 -3.24 -14.85 -15.80
N GLU A 325 -2.25 -15.58 -15.32
CA GLU A 325 -2.43 -16.69 -14.38
C GLU A 325 -3.05 -16.22 -13.06
N PHE A 326 -2.55 -15.12 -12.48
CA PHE A 326 -3.13 -14.56 -11.27
C PHE A 326 -4.59 -14.14 -11.47
N THR A 327 -4.90 -13.56 -12.64
CA THR A 327 -6.26 -13.15 -12.99
C THR A 327 -7.19 -14.35 -13.09
N ASP A 328 -6.80 -15.42 -13.79
CA ASP A 328 -7.62 -16.63 -13.92
C ASP A 328 -7.81 -17.36 -12.59
N ARG A 329 -6.73 -17.50 -11.82
CA ARG A 329 -6.76 -18.23 -10.55
C ARG A 329 -7.60 -17.52 -9.48
N TYR A 330 -7.49 -16.19 -9.41
CA TYR A 330 -8.07 -15.41 -8.32
C TYR A 330 -9.19 -14.48 -8.80
N VAL A 331 -8.86 -13.46 -9.58
CA VAL A 331 -9.77 -12.34 -9.88
C VAL A 331 -11.02 -12.78 -10.64
N SER A 332 -10.87 -13.61 -11.68
CA SER A 332 -11.98 -14.15 -12.47
C SER A 332 -12.93 -15.02 -11.65
N ARG A 333 -12.43 -15.62 -10.55
CA ARG A 333 -13.18 -16.54 -9.69
C ARG A 333 -13.73 -15.86 -8.43
N GLY A 334 -13.56 -14.54 -8.28
CA GLY A 334 -13.92 -13.83 -7.04
C GLY A 334 -13.13 -14.31 -5.82
N ARG A 335 -11.88 -14.74 -6.05
CA ARG A 335 -10.96 -15.24 -5.03
C ARG A 335 -9.74 -14.33 -4.90
N CYS A 336 -8.98 -14.53 -3.84
CA CYS A 336 -7.69 -13.90 -3.58
C CYS A 336 -6.72 -14.92 -2.94
N PRO A 337 -5.42 -14.60 -2.80
CA PRO A 337 -4.43 -15.50 -2.18
C PRO A 337 -4.81 -16.00 -0.78
N ALA A 338 -5.53 -15.19 0.01
CA ALA A 338 -6.02 -15.60 1.32
C ALA A 338 -6.96 -16.82 1.27
N ASP A 339 -7.71 -17.01 0.18
CA ASP A 339 -8.62 -18.17 0.04
C ASP A 339 -7.82 -19.48 -0.05
N ASP A 340 -6.68 -19.49 -0.73
CA ASP A 340 -5.82 -20.68 -0.81
C ASP A 340 -5.22 -21.05 0.56
N VAL A 341 -4.88 -20.03 1.35
CA VAL A 341 -4.39 -20.21 2.72
C VAL A 341 -5.51 -20.77 3.63
N LEU A 342 -6.74 -20.28 3.47
CA LEU A 342 -7.89 -20.76 4.22
C LEU A 342 -8.28 -22.19 3.83
N ASP A 343 -8.23 -22.54 2.54
CA ASP A 343 -8.47 -23.89 2.05
C ASP A 343 -7.45 -24.88 2.66
N GLN A 344 -6.17 -24.49 2.74
CA GLN A 344 -5.12 -25.32 3.35
C GLN A 344 -5.31 -25.49 4.87
N ALA A 345 -5.71 -24.41 5.57
CA ALA A 345 -5.94 -24.45 7.01
C ALA A 345 -7.16 -25.28 7.40
N THR A 346 -8.18 -25.37 6.53
CA THR A 346 -9.35 -26.24 6.74
C THR A 346 -9.09 -27.70 6.37
N ALA A 347 -8.19 -27.96 5.41
CA ALA A 347 -7.77 -29.30 5.01
C ALA A 347 -6.78 -29.96 5.98
N SER A 348 -6.10 -29.17 6.82
CA SER A 348 -5.16 -29.68 7.84
C SER A 348 -5.94 -30.06 9.12
N PRO A 349 -5.94 -31.34 9.53
CA PRO A 349 -6.78 -31.84 10.63
C PRO A 349 -6.38 -31.34 12.03
#